data_AF-A0A1M7SBC6-F1
#
_entry.id   AF-A0A1M7SBC6-F1
#
_cell.length_a   1.000
_cell.length_b   1.000
_cell.length_c   1.000
_cell.angle_alpha   90.00
_cell.angle_beta   90.00
_cell.angle_gamma   90.00
#
_symmetry.space_group_name_H-M   'P 1'
#
loop_
_entity.id
_entity.type
_entity.pdbx_description
1 polymer ?
#
loop_
_entity_poly.entity_id
_entity_poly.type
_entity_poly.pdbx_seq_one_letter_code
_entity_poly.pdbx_strand_id
1 'polypeptide(L)'
;MIKKARKMLTWAGLMLVMGFLLAGCGATPPATASGDLTPKQAAELVYHDLVFHDVGVEKVTVTQCLFEDINTAVVDVTYSTNDGKNISQKATLIKLNGQWQIDGHDH
;
A
#
# COMPACT_ATOMS: atom_id res chain seq x y z
N MET A 1 -73.93 -27.64 7.11
CA MET A 1 -73.13 -26.78 6.19
C MET A 1 -71.79 -26.57 6.87
N ILE A 2 -70.65 -27.06 6.38
CA ILE A 2 -69.86 -26.45 5.29
C ILE A 2 -69.00 -27.54 4.61
N LYS A 3 -68.86 -27.37 3.29
CA LYS A 3 -68.22 -28.26 2.33
C LYS A 3 -66.70 -28.09 2.28
N LYS A 4 -66.03 -29.13 1.76
CA LYS A 4 -64.64 -29.20 1.27
C LYS A 4 -64.13 -27.92 0.60
N ALA A 5 -62.85 -27.59 0.84
CA ALA A 5 -62.02 -26.86 -0.10
C ALA A 5 -60.65 -27.56 -0.23
N ARG A 6 -60.52 -28.28 -1.34
CA ARG A 6 -59.28 -28.80 -1.92
C ARG A 6 -58.58 -27.64 -2.66
N LYS A 7 -57.26 -27.72 -2.75
CA LYS A 7 -56.33 -27.03 -3.68
C LYS A 7 -55.80 -25.65 -3.25
N MET A 8 -54.47 -25.58 -3.22
CA MET A 8 -53.58 -24.56 -3.81
C MET A 8 -52.26 -24.64 -3.00
N LEU A 9 -51.44 -25.67 -3.17
CA LEU A 9 -50.43 -25.76 -4.23
C LEU A 9 -50.29 -24.47 -5.05
N THR A 10 -49.51 -23.52 -4.52
CA THR A 10 -48.65 -22.59 -5.27
C THR A 10 -47.66 -21.96 -4.30
N TRP A 11 -46.89 -22.83 -3.64
CA TRP A 11 -45.53 -22.49 -3.24
C TRP A 11 -44.69 -22.34 -4.52
N ALA A 12 -43.73 -21.43 -4.50
CA ALA A 12 -42.80 -21.09 -5.59
C ALA A 12 -43.40 -20.24 -6.72
N GLY A 13 -43.13 -18.94 -6.70
CA GLY A 13 -43.38 -18.13 -7.89
C GLY A 13 -43.22 -16.62 -7.77
N LEU A 14 -43.06 -16.03 -6.59
CA LEU A 14 -43.05 -14.57 -6.47
C LEU A 14 -42.10 -14.00 -5.40
N MET A 15 -40.94 -14.62 -5.20
CA MET A 15 -39.86 -14.05 -4.39
C MET A 15 -38.49 -14.30 -5.05
N LEU A 16 -38.39 -14.09 -6.37
CA LEU A 16 -37.14 -14.32 -7.11
C LEU A 16 -36.78 -13.18 -8.09
N VAL A 17 -37.30 -11.97 -7.87
CA VAL A 17 -36.97 -10.80 -8.74
C VAL A 17 -36.79 -9.50 -7.93
N MET A 18 -36.16 -9.56 -6.75
CA MET A 18 -35.66 -8.35 -6.07
C MET A 18 -34.30 -8.55 -5.38
N GLY A 19 -33.53 -9.56 -5.79
CA GLY A 19 -32.19 -9.83 -5.26
C GLY A 19 -31.03 -9.42 -6.19
N PHE A 20 -31.31 -8.71 -7.30
CA PHE A 20 -30.34 -8.51 -8.39
C PHE A 20 -29.94 -7.04 -8.62
N LEU A 21 -29.93 -6.22 -7.56
CA LEU A 21 -29.45 -4.83 -7.65
C LEU A 21 -28.31 -4.49 -6.67
N LEU A 22 -27.75 -5.46 -5.94
CA LEU A 22 -26.63 -5.21 -5.01
C LEU A 22 -25.35 -6.01 -5.30
N ALA A 23 -25.34 -6.91 -6.29
CA ALA A 23 -24.15 -7.64 -6.69
C ALA A 23 -23.52 -6.99 -7.94
N GLY A 24 -22.94 -5.82 -7.77
CA GLY A 24 -22.36 -5.07 -8.88
C GLY A 24 -21.39 -3.98 -8.49
N CYS A 25 -20.86 -3.99 -7.27
CA CYS A 25 -19.59 -3.32 -7.00
C CYS A 25 -18.53 -4.40 -7.13
N GLY A 26 -18.07 -4.63 -8.37
CA GLY A 26 -16.87 -5.42 -8.57
C GLY A 26 -15.80 -4.80 -7.68
N ALA A 27 -15.29 -5.58 -6.72
CA ALA A 27 -14.17 -5.18 -5.89
C ALA A 27 -13.04 -4.78 -6.84
N THR A 28 -12.96 -3.49 -7.12
CA THR A 28 -11.84 -2.93 -7.84
C THR A 28 -10.65 -3.27 -6.97
N PRO A 29 -9.62 -3.98 -7.47
CA PRO A 29 -8.41 -4.15 -6.67
C PRO A 29 -8.02 -2.75 -6.18
N PRO A 30 -7.71 -2.58 -4.88
CA PRO A 30 -7.31 -1.26 -4.39
C PRO A 30 -6.22 -0.78 -5.32
N ALA A 31 -6.47 0.38 -5.95
CA ALA A 31 -5.50 0.98 -6.85
C ALA A 31 -4.20 1.05 -6.06
N THR A 32 -3.16 0.35 -6.54
CA THR A 32 -1.85 0.43 -5.91
C THR A 32 -1.47 1.90 -5.93
N ALA A 33 -1.33 2.51 -4.75
CA ALA A 33 -0.83 3.87 -4.68
C ALA A 33 0.48 3.92 -5.47
N SER A 34 0.68 5.00 -6.21
CA SER A 34 1.84 5.18 -7.07
C SER A 34 2.34 6.59 -6.90
N GLY A 35 3.66 6.75 -6.94
CA GLY A 35 4.34 8.02 -6.85
C GLY A 35 5.52 8.07 -7.80
N ASP A 36 6.18 9.22 -7.84
CA ASP A 36 7.32 9.51 -8.72
C ASP A 36 8.68 9.15 -8.10
N LEU A 37 8.70 8.62 -6.88
CA LEU A 37 9.92 8.18 -6.20
C LEU A 37 10.43 6.87 -6.79
N THR A 38 11.63 6.89 -7.36
CA THR A 38 12.30 5.66 -7.80
C THR A 38 13.14 5.04 -6.69
N PRO A 39 13.39 3.72 -6.71
CA PRO A 39 14.31 3.07 -5.76
C PRO A 39 15.71 3.71 -5.75
N LYS A 40 16.19 4.18 -6.91
CA LYS A 40 17.48 4.86 -7.00
C LYS A 40 17.47 6.19 -6.23
N GLN A 41 16.45 7.02 -6.43
CA GLN A 41 16.32 8.28 -5.68
C GLN A 41 16.16 8.05 -4.18
N ALA A 42 15.38 7.04 -3.78
CA ALA A 42 15.26 6.66 -2.38
C ALA A 42 16.61 6.22 -1.77
N ALA A 43 17.39 5.43 -2.51
CA ALA A 43 18.73 5.02 -2.07
C ALA A 43 19.69 6.21 -1.93
N GLU A 44 19.61 7.20 -2.82
CA GLU A 44 20.41 8.44 -2.73
C GLU A 44 20.02 9.27 -1.49
N LEU A 45 18.72 9.44 -1.22
CA LEU A 45 18.23 10.15 -0.03
C LEU A 45 18.73 9.48 1.26
N VAL A 46 18.60 8.16 1.36
CA VAL A 46 19.07 7.41 2.53
C VAL A 46 20.59 7.41 2.65
N TYR A 47 21.32 7.36 1.53
CA TYR A 47 22.78 7.50 1.55
C TYR A 47 23.21 8.84 2.13
N HIS A 48 22.60 9.93 1.67
CA HIS A 48 22.94 11.27 2.15
C HIS A 48 22.59 11.49 3.62
N ASP A 49 21.47 10.92 4.08
CA ASP A 49 21.07 10.90 5.49
C ASP A 49 22.08 10.15 6.36
N LEU A 50 22.49 8.95 5.96
CA LEU A 50 23.47 8.15 6.70
C LEU A 50 24.82 8.87 6.78
N VAL A 51 25.29 9.46 5.67
CA VAL A 51 26.53 10.25 5.64
C VAL A 51 26.42 11.49 6.51
N PHE A 52 25.27 12.17 6.53
CA PHE A 52 25.03 13.33 7.40
C PHE A 52 25.13 12.97 8.90
N HIS A 53 24.72 11.76 9.29
CA HIS A 53 24.84 11.24 10.65
C HIS A 53 26.17 10.52 10.95
N ASP A 54 27.21 10.79 10.16
CA ASP A 54 28.54 10.18 10.30
C ASP A 54 28.56 8.63 10.20
N VAL A 55 27.54 8.04 9.57
CA VAL A 55 27.50 6.60 9.28
C VAL A 55 28.23 6.34 7.97
N GLY A 56 29.46 5.86 8.08
CA GLY A 56 30.26 5.46 6.92
C GLY A 56 29.64 4.29 6.17
N VAL A 57 29.15 4.53 4.95
CA VAL A 57 28.55 3.53 4.06
C VAL A 57 29.13 3.65 2.64
N GLU A 58 29.38 2.52 2.00
CA GLU A 58 29.86 2.50 0.61
C GLU A 58 28.70 2.56 -0.39
N LYS A 59 27.61 1.86 -0.08
CA LYS A 59 26.45 1.72 -0.96
C LYS A 59 25.19 1.46 -0.17
N VAL A 60 24.13 2.19 -0.55
CA VAL A 60 22.75 1.91 -0.15
C VAL A 60 22.01 1.29 -1.33
N THR A 61 21.21 0.26 -1.04
CA THR A 61 20.34 -0.41 -2.00
C THR A 61 18.90 -0.34 -1.51
N VAL A 62 18.01 0.12 -2.40
CA VAL A 62 16.57 0.03 -2.23
C VAL A 62 16.03 -0.86 -3.35
N THR A 63 15.30 -1.91 -3.00
CA THR A 63 14.75 -2.87 -3.98
C THR A 63 13.35 -2.49 -4.42
N GLN A 64 12.56 -1.89 -3.53
CA GLN A 64 11.18 -1.51 -3.77
C GLN A 64 10.79 -0.24 -3.03
N CYS A 65 9.86 0.50 -3.64
CA CYS A 65 9.15 1.61 -3.00
C CYS A 65 7.67 1.24 -2.93
N LEU A 66 7.19 1.04 -1.71
CA LEU A 66 5.78 0.75 -1.45
C LEU A 66 5.11 2.07 -1.10
N PHE A 67 4.31 2.61 -2.02
CA PHE A 67 3.57 3.83 -1.79
C PHE A 67 2.35 3.53 -0.91
N GLU A 68 2.21 4.29 0.17
CA GLU A 68 0.99 4.31 0.96
C GLU A 68 0.00 5.30 0.35
N ASP A 69 0.52 6.43 -0.16
CA ASP A 69 -0.22 7.43 -0.93
C ASP A 69 0.73 8.19 -1.89
N ILE A 70 0.26 9.29 -2.50
CA ILE A 70 1.06 10.08 -3.48
C ILE A 70 2.26 10.82 -2.85
N ASN A 71 2.21 11.05 -1.55
CA ASN A 71 3.20 11.78 -0.75
C ASN A 71 3.92 10.89 0.27
N THR A 72 3.55 9.62 0.44
CA THR A 72 4.14 8.74 1.46
C THR A 72 4.58 7.43 0.83
N ALA A 73 5.83 7.04 1.06
CA ALA A 73 6.39 5.77 0.60
C ALA A 73 7.23 5.10 1.68
N VAL A 74 7.06 3.79 1.84
CA VAL A 74 7.91 2.94 2.68
C VAL A 74 8.86 2.17 1.77
N VAL A 75 10.16 2.23 2.09
CA VAL A 75 11.22 1.56 1.32
C VAL A 75 11.95 0.55 2.17
N ASP A 76 12.31 -0.58 1.57
CA ASP A 76 13.22 -1.55 2.17
C ASP A 76 14.66 -1.18 1.77
N VAL A 77 15.45 -0.78 2.76
CA VAL A 77 16.82 -0.31 2.61
C VAL A 77 17.77 -1.41 3.07
N THR A 78 18.81 -1.68 2.28
CA THR A 78 19.97 -2.47 2.72
C THR A 78 21.25 -1.72 2.44
N TYR A 79 22.17 -1.70 3.40
CA TYR A 79 23.48 -1.08 3.24
C TYR A 79 24.55 -1.78 4.07
N SER A 80 25.80 -1.61 3.64
CA SER A 80 26.98 -2.09 4.35
C SER A 80 27.71 -0.89 4.95
N THR A 81 27.98 -0.96 6.25
CA THR A 81 28.79 0.05 6.95
C THR A 81 30.28 -0.25 6.79
N ASN A 82 31.12 0.76 6.97
CA ASN A 82 32.59 0.64 6.84
C ASN A 82 33.21 -0.35 7.84
N ASP A 83 32.54 -0.66 8.95
CA ASP A 83 32.96 -1.70 9.91
C ASP A 83 32.53 -3.13 9.47
N GLY A 84 31.97 -3.26 8.27
CA GLY A 84 31.61 -4.54 7.63
C GLY A 84 30.24 -5.10 8.04
N LYS A 85 29.42 -4.35 8.78
CA LYS A 85 28.07 -4.80 9.12
C LYS A 85 27.12 -4.56 7.96
N ASN A 86 26.21 -5.52 7.75
CA ASN A 86 25.11 -5.38 6.82
C ASN A 86 23.83 -5.07 7.60
N ILE A 87 23.18 -3.95 7.27
CA ILE A 87 21.95 -3.50 7.88
C ILE A 87 20.83 -3.60 6.85
N SER A 88 19.70 -4.16 7.26
CA SER A 88 18.45 -4.14 6.49
C SER A 88 17.35 -3.53 7.36
N GLN A 89 16.75 -2.46 6.88
CA GLN A 89 15.72 -1.72 7.63
C GLN A 89 14.66 -1.14 6.69
N LYS A 90 13.51 -0.78 7.27
CA LYS A 90 12.50 0.02 6.57
C LYS A 90 12.74 1.49 6.85
N ALA A 91 12.55 2.33 5.85
CA ALA A 91 12.53 3.78 5.99
C ALA A 91 11.23 4.34 5.39
N THR A 92 10.65 5.32 6.07
CA THR A 92 9.50 6.07 5.56
C THR A 92 10.01 7.35 4.92
N LEU A 93 9.60 7.60 3.67
CA LEU A 93 9.83 8.84 2.97
C LEU A 93 8.51 9.58 2.79
N ILE A 94 8.57 10.89 2.96
CA ILE A 94 7.45 11.80 2.76
C ILE A 94 7.81 12.86 1.71
N LYS A 95 6.81 13.29 0.94
CA LYS A 95 6.94 14.35 -0.05
C LYS A 95 6.44 15.66 0.54
N LEU A 96 7.35 16.57 0.86
CA LEU A 96 7.04 17.91 1.33
C LEU A 96 7.47 18.93 0.27
N ASN A 97 6.59 19.87 -0.07
CA ASN A 97 6.86 20.92 -1.06
C ASN A 97 7.38 20.38 -2.41
N GLY A 98 6.93 19.19 -2.81
CA GLY A 98 7.32 18.54 -4.07
C GLY A 98 8.64 17.77 -4.02
N GLN A 99 9.33 17.73 -2.87
CA GLN A 99 10.58 17.02 -2.67
C GLN A 99 10.40 15.85 -1.70
N TRP A 100 10.99 14.72 -2.03
CA TRP A 100 11.01 13.55 -1.16
C TRP A 100 12.13 13.70 -0.12
N GLN A 101 11.81 13.36 1.12
CA GLN A 101 12.72 13.39 2.27
C GLN A 101 12.37 12.27 3.25
N ILE A 102 13.27 11.94 4.16
CA ILE A 102 13.02 10.94 5.21
C ILE A 102 12.08 11.54 6.26
N ASP A 103 11.07 10.77 6.67
CA ASP A 103 10.12 11.17 7.70
C ASP A 103 10.80 11.27 9.07
N GLY A 104 10.44 12.28 9.86
CA GLY A 104 11.04 12.53 11.17
C GLY A 104 12.48 13.04 11.15
N HIS A 105 12.98 13.48 9.99
CA HIS A 105 14.27 14.16 9.89
C HIS A 105 14.09 15.64 10.30
N ASP A 106 14.08 15.92 11.60
CA ASP A 106 14.25 17.29 12.11
C ASP A 106 15.71 17.71 11.83
N HIS A 107 15.87 18.80 11.07
CA HIS A 107 17.16 19.41 10.75
C HIS A 107 17.66 20.31 11.89
#